data_AF-A0A820IBY2-F1
#
_entry.id   AF-A0A820IBY2-F1
#
_cell.length_a   1.000
_cell.length_b   1.000
_cell.length_c   1.000
_cell.angle_alpha   90.00
_cell.angle_beta   90.00
_cell.angle_gamma   90.00
#
_symmetry.space_group_name_H-M   'P 1'
#
loop_
_entity.id
_entity.type
_entity.pdbx_description
1 polymer ?
#
loop_
_entity_poly.entity_id
_entity_poly.type
_entity_poly.pdbx_seq_one_letter_code
_entity_poly.pdbx_strand_id
1 'polypeptide(L)'
;QPTLFAIQVALAALLVSWNIYPSTIVSHSAGDQAAAFVAGRLSLEEAVRIVYHRSRLQNRNTRQGGRMLAVSMREEEVKEKLLKGIEHLACIAVINSPRSVTLSGDEKTIDELEQMLSTFHPNIFKARLRIENAFHSYQMDRFDVEKELLSSLSDIRGLPLKDPQQMFNQKCAEACLYSSVIGGELSNKIPVDAHYWWTNVRQAVRFRDAVASIAQNNDATIFLELSPHPVLATSIRECHESANQQPLILPTLKRKENEQITLLTSLAQLTISPDIWQQYFHTRNILSSNEDEAYFDGFPLYSFQLSSCWYESKESVIKRLANRIPTHPLLGVRQLSGQTTATWRSLININLSQYAFLKDHKIQDGILFPAVALLEIVAAGYRQLFLSTDNKEQSLITLEEIKFVKALVLTQHELTEIFTQIDMLKREWSIYSRPWSSAGPDCMRP
;
A
#
# COMPACT_ATOMS: atom_id res chain seq x y z
N GLN A 1 -24.63 -18.05 20.96
CA GLN A 1 -24.60 -18.34 19.52
C GLN A 1 -25.34 -17.28 18.70
N PRO A 2 -26.59 -16.89 19.02
CA PRO A 2 -27.29 -15.83 18.26
C PRO A 2 -26.50 -14.52 18.13
N THR A 3 -25.93 -14.03 19.23
CA THR A 3 -25.06 -12.83 19.22
C THR A 3 -23.82 -13.00 18.35
N LEU A 4 -23.21 -14.20 18.34
CA LEU A 4 -22.03 -14.46 17.53
C LEU A 4 -22.38 -14.42 16.04
N PHE A 5 -23.46 -15.09 15.65
CA PHE A 5 -23.97 -15.05 14.27
C PHE A 5 -24.27 -13.61 13.83
N ALA A 6 -24.99 -12.84 14.65
CA ALA A 6 -25.32 -11.46 14.32
C ALA A 6 -24.07 -10.59 14.12
N ILE A 7 -23.06 -10.72 14.99
CA ILE A 7 -21.78 -10.00 14.86
C ILE A 7 -21.06 -10.42 13.57
N GLN A 8 -20.96 -11.72 13.29
CA GLN A 8 -20.25 -12.22 12.11
C GLN A 8 -20.90 -11.75 10.81
N VAL A 9 -22.23 -11.80 10.73
CA VAL A 9 -22.99 -11.33 9.57
C VAL A 9 -22.88 -9.80 9.43
N ALA A 10 -22.95 -9.05 10.53
CA ALA A 10 -22.78 -7.60 10.49
C ALA A 10 -21.38 -7.19 10.03
N LEU A 11 -20.33 -7.89 10.49
CA LEU A 11 -18.96 -7.67 10.02
C LEU A 11 -18.81 -7.98 8.54
N ALA A 12 -19.39 -9.09 8.07
CA ALA A 12 -19.42 -9.42 6.63
C ALA A 12 -20.14 -8.32 5.84
N ALA A 13 -21.28 -7.82 6.33
CA ALA A 13 -22.06 -6.78 5.67
C ALA A 13 -21.30 -5.45 5.60
N LEU A 14 -20.57 -5.12 6.66
CA LEU A 14 -19.71 -3.93 6.70
C LEU A 14 -18.56 -4.03 5.70
N LEU A 15 -17.94 -5.19 5.54
CA LEU A 15 -16.90 -5.39 4.53
C LEU A 15 -17.48 -5.30 3.11
N VAL A 16 -18.64 -5.89 2.88
CA VAL A 16 -19.35 -5.80 1.60
C VAL A 16 -19.75 -4.35 1.28
N SER A 17 -20.16 -3.56 2.27
CA SER A 17 -20.47 -2.14 2.05
C SER A 17 -19.23 -1.34 1.66
N TRP A 18 -18.03 -1.83 1.99
CA TRP A 18 -16.73 -1.31 1.54
C TRP A 18 -16.23 -1.94 0.23
N ASN A 19 -17.05 -2.76 -0.43
CA ASN A 19 -16.71 -3.59 -1.60
C ASN A 19 -15.55 -4.55 -1.40
N ILE A 20 -15.37 -5.03 -0.17
CA ILE A 20 -14.43 -6.11 0.15
C ILE A 20 -15.22 -7.42 0.16
N TYR A 21 -14.90 -8.31 -0.77
CA TYR A 21 -15.57 -9.59 -0.95
C TYR A 21 -14.60 -10.75 -0.71
N PRO A 22 -15.04 -11.84 -0.06
CA PRO A 22 -14.22 -13.03 0.08
C PRO A 22 -14.12 -13.76 -1.26
N SER A 23 -12.93 -14.23 -1.63
CA SER A 23 -12.76 -15.28 -2.64
C SER A 23 -12.98 -16.68 -2.05
N THR A 24 -12.76 -16.81 -0.74
CA THR A 24 -12.81 -18.07 0.00
C THR A 24 -13.40 -17.82 1.38
N ILE A 25 -14.25 -18.71 1.84
CA ILE A 25 -14.86 -18.69 3.18
C ILE A 25 -14.53 -20.00 3.87
N VAL A 26 -14.00 -19.96 5.09
CA VAL A 26 -13.77 -21.15 5.91
C VAL A 26 -14.50 -21.04 7.23
N SER A 27 -15.23 -22.09 7.62
CA SER A 27 -16.04 -22.09 8.82
C SER A 27 -15.40 -22.88 9.98
N HIS A 28 -15.71 -22.46 11.20
CA HIS A 28 -15.33 -23.16 12.43
C HIS A 28 -16.52 -23.28 13.37
N SER A 29 -17.04 -24.50 13.57
CA SER A 29 -18.07 -24.80 14.58
C SER A 29 -19.31 -23.89 14.50
N ALA A 30 -19.44 -22.90 15.39
CA ALA A 30 -20.54 -21.95 15.45
C ALA A 30 -20.42 -20.78 14.45
N GLY A 31 -19.33 -20.73 13.68
CA GLY A 31 -19.20 -19.86 12.51
C GLY A 31 -19.85 -20.44 11.25
N ASP A 32 -20.19 -21.74 11.23
CA ASP A 32 -20.80 -22.40 10.07
C ASP A 32 -22.11 -21.75 9.62
N GLN A 33 -22.94 -21.27 10.56
CA GLN A 33 -24.21 -20.64 10.20
C GLN A 33 -23.99 -19.33 9.43
N ALA A 34 -23.04 -18.50 9.90
CA ALA A 34 -22.69 -17.26 9.24
C ALA A 34 -22.00 -17.54 7.88
N ALA A 35 -21.08 -18.51 7.82
CA ALA A 35 -20.41 -18.90 6.60
C ALA A 35 -21.38 -19.41 5.52
N ALA A 36 -22.31 -20.30 5.88
CA ALA A 36 -23.32 -20.81 4.97
C ALA A 36 -24.28 -19.71 4.47
N PHE A 37 -24.70 -18.80 5.35
CA PHE A 37 -25.52 -17.64 4.95
C PHE A 37 -24.77 -16.70 3.99
N VAL A 38 -23.54 -16.30 4.33
CA VAL A 38 -22.72 -15.39 3.52
C VAL A 38 -22.37 -16.00 2.16
N ALA A 39 -22.10 -17.31 2.12
CA ALA A 39 -21.85 -18.06 0.88
C ALA A 39 -23.13 -18.37 0.06
N GLY A 40 -24.29 -17.83 0.43
CA GLY A 40 -25.54 -18.01 -0.32
C GLY A 40 -26.10 -19.44 -0.28
N ARG A 41 -25.74 -20.23 0.73
CA ARG A 41 -26.26 -21.60 0.96
C ARG A 41 -27.57 -21.63 1.72
N LEU A 42 -27.88 -20.54 2.41
CA LEU A 42 -29.05 -20.37 3.26
C LEU A 42 -29.58 -18.96 3.08
N SER A 43 -30.89 -18.80 3.16
CA SER A 43 -31.52 -17.51 3.40
C SER A 43 -31.29 -17.07 4.85
N LEU A 44 -31.55 -15.78 5.16
CA LEU A 44 -31.42 -15.28 6.52
C LEU A 44 -32.38 -16.00 7.48
N GLU A 45 -33.60 -16.29 7.03
CA GLU A 45 -34.60 -17.01 7.83
C GLU A 45 -34.12 -18.42 8.19
N GLU A 46 -33.63 -19.17 7.20
CA GLU A 46 -33.08 -20.52 7.43
C GLU A 46 -31.88 -20.48 8.38
N ALA A 47 -30.94 -19.56 8.17
CA ALA A 47 -29.77 -19.40 9.02
C ALA A 47 -30.15 -19.07 10.47
N VAL A 48 -31.10 -18.16 10.69
CA VAL A 48 -31.60 -17.81 12.03
C VAL A 48 -32.30 -19.00 12.68
N ARG A 49 -33.10 -19.77 11.93
CA ARG A 49 -33.72 -21.01 12.43
C ARG A 49 -32.66 -22.01 12.87
N ILE A 50 -31.63 -22.26 12.07
CA ILE A 50 -30.53 -23.15 12.45
C ILE A 50 -29.87 -22.66 13.75
N VAL A 51 -29.53 -21.37 13.84
CA VAL A 51 -28.91 -20.78 15.04
C VAL A 51 -29.81 -20.96 16.27
N TYR A 52 -31.12 -20.70 16.14
CA TYR A 52 -32.09 -20.84 17.22
C TYR A 52 -32.21 -22.29 17.69
N HIS A 53 -32.47 -23.22 16.77
CA HIS A 53 -32.66 -24.63 17.08
C HIS A 53 -31.39 -25.26 17.64
N ARG A 54 -30.24 -25.02 17.01
CA ARG A 54 -28.93 -25.52 17.47
C ARG A 54 -28.61 -25.02 18.87
N SER A 55 -28.75 -23.72 19.12
CA SER A 55 -28.40 -23.14 20.41
C SER A 55 -29.32 -23.61 21.53
N ARG A 56 -30.65 -23.66 21.32
CA ARG A 56 -31.57 -24.13 22.37
C ARG A 56 -31.30 -25.59 22.73
N LEU A 57 -31.04 -26.42 21.72
CA LEU A 57 -30.91 -27.86 21.90
C LEU A 57 -29.60 -28.20 22.59
N GLN A 58 -28.50 -27.60 22.14
CA GLN A 58 -27.22 -27.75 22.82
C GLN A 58 -27.27 -27.20 24.25
N ASN A 59 -28.02 -26.12 24.51
CA ASN A 59 -28.16 -25.56 25.86
C ASN A 59 -28.80 -26.53 26.87
N ARG A 60 -29.61 -27.50 26.43
CA ARG A 60 -30.19 -28.52 27.32
C ARG A 60 -29.12 -29.38 28.01
N ASN A 61 -27.94 -29.50 27.40
CA ASN A 61 -26.83 -30.28 27.93
C ASN A 61 -25.98 -29.54 28.98
N THR A 62 -26.17 -28.23 29.20
CA THR A 62 -25.36 -27.42 30.16
C THR A 62 -25.38 -27.97 31.58
N ARG A 63 -26.51 -28.52 32.02
CA ARG A 63 -26.71 -28.98 33.40
C ARG A 63 -26.01 -30.30 33.74
N GLN A 64 -25.30 -30.91 32.80
CA GLN A 64 -24.69 -32.23 32.95
C GLN A 64 -23.18 -32.20 33.22
N GLY A 65 -22.63 -31.01 33.53
CA GLY A 65 -21.22 -30.88 33.88
C GLY A 65 -20.28 -31.12 32.70
N GLY A 66 -20.67 -30.73 31.47
CA GLY A 66 -19.79 -30.83 30.32
C GLY A 66 -18.64 -29.82 30.40
N ARG A 67 -17.44 -30.23 29.99
CA ARG A 67 -16.25 -29.37 29.93
C ARG A 67 -15.47 -29.60 28.64
N MET A 68 -14.67 -28.60 28.28
CA MET A 68 -13.75 -28.68 27.15
C MET A 68 -12.38 -28.10 27.53
N LEU A 69 -11.32 -28.76 27.06
CA LEU A 69 -9.93 -28.42 27.33
C LEU A 69 -9.17 -28.28 26.02
N ALA A 70 -8.72 -27.06 25.71
CA ALA A 70 -7.81 -26.84 24.59
C ALA A 70 -6.41 -27.29 25.00
N VAL A 71 -5.71 -28.04 24.13
CA VAL A 71 -4.38 -28.60 24.41
C VAL A 71 -3.50 -28.47 23.17
N SER A 72 -2.26 -28.01 23.36
CA SER A 72 -1.26 -27.96 22.29
C SER A 72 -0.57 -29.31 22.07
N MET A 73 -1.31 -30.29 21.55
CA MET A 73 -0.86 -31.67 21.29
C MET A 73 -1.36 -32.17 19.93
N ARG A 74 -0.66 -33.15 19.35
CA ARG A 74 -1.08 -33.79 18.09
C ARG A 74 -2.28 -34.70 18.31
N GLU A 75 -3.12 -34.83 17.29
CA GLU A 75 -4.33 -35.67 17.34
C GLU A 75 -4.00 -37.14 17.67
N GLU A 76 -2.98 -37.70 17.03
CA GLU A 76 -2.55 -39.09 17.18
C GLU A 76 -2.05 -39.35 18.60
N GLU A 77 -1.24 -38.43 19.14
CA GLU A 77 -0.70 -38.56 20.49
C GLU A 77 -1.81 -38.46 21.54
N VAL A 78 -2.82 -37.60 21.33
CA VAL A 78 -3.98 -37.53 22.22
C VAL A 78 -4.79 -38.82 22.19
N LYS A 79 -5.04 -39.40 21.01
CA LYS A 79 -5.74 -40.68 20.90
C LYS A 79 -4.99 -41.79 21.62
N GLU A 80 -3.68 -41.87 21.42
CA GLU A 80 -2.87 -42.96 21.98
C GLU A 80 -2.60 -42.82 23.48
N LYS A 81 -2.23 -41.61 23.94
CA LYS A 81 -1.72 -41.39 25.29
C LYS A 81 -2.78 -40.97 26.29
N LEU A 82 -3.87 -40.32 25.84
CA LEU A 82 -4.87 -39.74 26.73
C LEU A 82 -6.22 -40.46 26.65
N LEU A 83 -6.69 -40.76 25.44
CA LEU A 83 -8.06 -41.24 25.24
C LEU A 83 -8.19 -42.76 25.16
N LYS A 84 -7.08 -43.48 24.98
CA LYS A 84 -7.08 -44.94 24.85
C LYS A 84 -7.73 -45.62 26.05
N GLY A 85 -8.85 -46.29 25.82
CA GLY A 85 -9.64 -46.99 26.85
C GLY A 85 -10.70 -46.14 27.56
N ILE A 86 -10.77 -44.83 27.29
CA ILE A 86 -11.75 -43.90 27.86
C ILE A 86 -12.53 -43.13 26.79
N GLU A 87 -12.56 -43.62 25.55
CA GLU A 87 -13.19 -42.96 24.39
C GLU A 87 -14.71 -42.72 24.58
N HIS A 88 -15.32 -43.46 25.50
CA HIS A 88 -16.72 -43.32 25.90
C HIS A 88 -16.95 -42.20 26.95
N LEU A 89 -15.90 -41.68 27.57
CA LEU A 89 -15.91 -40.63 28.59
C LEU A 89 -15.34 -39.30 28.07
N ALA A 90 -14.45 -39.34 27.07
CA ALA A 90 -13.92 -38.15 26.44
C ALA A 90 -13.57 -38.40 24.97
N CYS A 91 -13.66 -37.34 24.17
CA CYS A 91 -13.30 -37.37 22.75
C CYS A 91 -12.59 -36.08 22.32
N ILE A 92 -11.99 -36.11 21.14
CA ILE A 92 -11.51 -34.90 20.47
C ILE A 92 -12.70 -34.21 19.83
N ALA A 93 -13.03 -33.01 20.31
CA ALA A 93 -14.12 -32.18 19.81
C ALA A 93 -13.68 -31.27 18.66
N VAL A 94 -12.42 -30.85 18.65
CA VAL A 94 -11.89 -29.93 17.64
C VAL A 94 -10.45 -30.29 17.33
N ILE A 95 -10.11 -30.33 16.05
CA ILE A 95 -8.74 -30.46 15.53
C ILE A 95 -8.43 -29.13 14.83
N ASN A 96 -7.83 -28.19 15.57
CA ASN A 96 -7.59 -26.83 15.08
C ASN A 96 -6.37 -26.77 14.16
N SER A 97 -5.31 -27.51 14.48
CA SER A 97 -4.05 -27.50 13.74
C SER A 97 -3.29 -28.81 13.95
N PRO A 98 -2.14 -29.03 13.30
CA PRO A 98 -1.30 -30.20 13.54
C PRO A 98 -0.85 -30.37 15.00
N ARG A 99 -0.85 -29.29 15.80
CA ARG A 99 -0.39 -29.27 17.19
C ARG A 99 -1.43 -28.71 18.16
N SER A 100 -2.70 -28.57 17.75
CA SER A 100 -3.74 -27.99 18.60
C SER A 100 -5.05 -28.74 18.45
N VAL A 101 -5.49 -29.34 19.55
CA VAL A 101 -6.77 -30.03 19.66
C VAL A 101 -7.57 -29.52 20.86
N THR A 102 -8.86 -29.77 20.86
CA THR A 102 -9.73 -29.53 22.02
C THR A 102 -10.41 -30.83 22.43
N LEU A 103 -10.21 -31.21 23.68
CA LEU A 103 -10.87 -32.35 24.31
C LEU A 103 -12.23 -31.95 24.83
N SER A 104 -13.16 -32.90 24.82
CA SER A 104 -14.50 -32.72 25.37
C SER A 104 -14.97 -33.97 26.10
N GLY A 105 -15.60 -33.77 27.26
CA GLY A 105 -16.06 -34.82 28.14
C GLY A 105 -16.80 -34.25 29.35
N ASP A 106 -17.13 -35.09 30.31
CA ASP A 106 -17.60 -34.61 31.62
C ASP A 106 -16.46 -33.94 32.42
N GLU A 107 -16.85 -33.15 33.41
CA GLU A 107 -15.94 -32.36 34.24
C GLU A 107 -14.87 -33.20 34.92
N LYS A 108 -15.25 -34.34 35.51
CA LYS A 108 -14.31 -35.21 36.21
C LYS A 108 -13.28 -35.80 35.24
N THR A 109 -13.73 -36.29 34.09
CA THR A 109 -12.85 -36.86 33.07
C THR A 109 -11.88 -35.80 32.52
N ILE A 110 -12.36 -34.57 32.27
CA ILE A 110 -11.49 -33.47 31.82
C ILE A 110 -10.48 -33.06 32.90
N ASP A 111 -10.88 -33.06 34.18
CA ASP A 111 -9.98 -32.79 35.30
C ASP A 111 -8.85 -33.83 35.39
N GLU A 112 -9.20 -35.12 35.27
CA GLU A 112 -8.23 -36.22 35.25
C GLU A 112 -7.26 -36.12 34.06
N LEU A 113 -7.77 -35.81 32.87
CA LEU A 113 -6.96 -35.58 31.66
C LEU A 113 -6.02 -34.37 31.81
N GLU A 114 -6.49 -33.29 32.42
CA GLU A 114 -5.67 -32.11 32.68
C GLU A 114 -4.54 -32.39 33.68
N GLN A 115 -4.82 -33.18 34.73
CA GLN A 115 -3.83 -33.63 35.71
C GLN A 115 -2.80 -34.56 35.06
N MET A 116 -3.27 -35.53 34.28
CA MET A 116 -2.43 -36.43 33.50
C MET A 116 -1.45 -35.63 32.62
N LEU A 117 -1.96 -34.62 31.90
CA LEU A 117 -1.14 -33.71 31.11
C LEU A 117 -0.15 -32.90 31.95
N SER A 118 -0.51 -32.44 33.15
CA SER A 118 0.44 -31.78 34.07
C SER A 118 1.62 -32.68 34.42
N THR A 119 1.37 -33.99 34.57
CA THR A 119 2.40 -34.95 34.96
C THR A 119 3.31 -35.32 33.80
N PHE A 120 2.75 -35.68 32.64
CA PHE A 120 3.56 -36.16 31.51
C PHE A 120 4.16 -35.04 30.66
N HIS A 121 3.50 -33.88 30.58
CA HIS A 121 3.95 -32.73 29.79
C HIS A 121 3.71 -31.41 30.53
N PRO A 122 4.45 -31.12 31.61
CA PRO A 122 4.18 -29.98 32.49
C PRO A 122 4.18 -28.61 31.79
N ASN A 123 4.91 -28.48 30.69
CA ASN A 123 5.04 -27.23 29.93
C ASN A 123 4.10 -27.14 28.71
N ILE A 124 3.21 -28.12 28.51
CA ILE A 124 2.25 -28.09 27.40
C ILE A 124 1.21 -26.99 27.64
N PHE A 125 0.91 -26.21 26.59
CA PHE A 125 -0.20 -25.26 26.68
C PHE A 125 -1.50 -26.04 26.84
N LYS A 126 -2.28 -25.64 27.85
CA LYS A 126 -3.62 -26.13 28.10
C LYS A 126 -4.50 -25.05 28.69
N ALA A 127 -5.75 -24.99 28.27
CA ALA A 127 -6.69 -23.98 28.72
C ALA A 127 -8.12 -24.53 28.73
N ARG A 128 -8.79 -24.44 29.89
CA ARG A 128 -10.23 -24.72 29.97
C ARG A 128 -11.03 -23.67 29.22
N LEU A 129 -11.95 -24.12 28.38
CA LEU A 129 -12.89 -23.22 27.73
C LEU A 129 -13.99 -22.81 28.73
N ARG A 130 -14.40 -21.54 28.70
CA ARG A 130 -15.44 -20.99 29.59
C ARG A 130 -16.84 -21.37 29.11
N ILE A 131 -17.12 -22.66 29.12
CA ILE A 131 -18.39 -23.25 28.68
C ILE A 131 -18.73 -24.43 29.59
N GLU A 132 -20.04 -24.64 29.77
CA GLU A 132 -20.57 -25.72 30.61
C GLU A 132 -21.09 -26.90 29.78
N ASN A 133 -20.70 -26.95 28.51
CA ASN A 133 -21.10 -27.97 27.56
C ASN A 133 -19.89 -28.72 27.03
N ALA A 134 -20.07 -30.02 26.82
CA ALA A 134 -19.16 -30.86 26.06
C ALA A 134 -19.58 -30.88 24.58
N PHE A 135 -19.36 -29.79 23.83
CA PHE A 135 -19.73 -29.74 22.41
C PHE A 135 -18.96 -30.76 21.58
N HIS A 136 -19.54 -31.20 20.44
CA HIS A 136 -18.90 -32.13 19.50
C HIS A 136 -18.51 -33.46 20.16
N SER A 137 -19.38 -33.95 21.05
CA SER A 137 -19.15 -35.16 21.83
C SER A 137 -20.42 -36.01 21.96
N TYR A 138 -20.26 -37.22 22.51
CA TYR A 138 -21.35 -38.13 22.86
C TYR A 138 -22.39 -37.52 23.80
N GLN A 139 -22.07 -36.45 24.53
CA GLN A 139 -23.09 -35.77 25.34
C GLN A 139 -24.17 -35.09 24.49
N MET A 140 -23.90 -34.81 23.21
CA MET A 140 -24.91 -34.25 22.30
C MET A 140 -25.98 -35.27 21.91
N ASP A 141 -25.77 -36.57 22.12
CA ASP A 141 -26.75 -37.64 21.83
C ASP A 141 -27.89 -37.71 22.87
N ARG A 142 -27.78 -36.94 23.96
CA ARG A 142 -28.75 -36.94 25.06
C ARG A 142 -30.02 -36.15 24.72
N PHE A 143 -31.10 -36.42 25.47
CA PHE A 143 -32.37 -35.66 25.41
C PHE A 143 -33.00 -35.56 24.00
N ASP A 144 -32.81 -36.60 23.18
CA ASP A 144 -33.33 -36.68 21.80
C ASP A 144 -32.97 -35.46 20.92
N VAL A 145 -31.82 -34.83 21.19
CA VAL A 145 -31.38 -33.63 20.46
C VAL A 145 -31.29 -33.89 18.95
N GLU A 146 -30.77 -35.05 18.54
CA GLU A 146 -30.71 -35.44 17.12
C GLU A 146 -32.10 -35.40 16.47
N LYS A 147 -33.06 -36.14 17.05
CA LYS A 147 -34.41 -36.27 16.51
C LYS A 147 -35.12 -34.90 16.43
N GLU A 148 -35.01 -34.09 17.48
CA GLU A 148 -35.64 -32.77 17.47
C GLU A 148 -34.98 -31.81 16.49
N LEU A 149 -33.65 -31.85 16.35
CA LEU A 149 -32.91 -31.04 15.38
C LEU A 149 -33.29 -31.43 13.94
N LEU A 150 -33.27 -32.72 13.62
CA LEU A 150 -33.61 -33.25 12.30
C LEU A 150 -35.04 -32.88 11.91
N SER A 151 -36.00 -33.04 12.83
CA SER A 151 -37.40 -32.65 12.62
C SER A 151 -37.54 -31.14 12.37
N SER A 152 -36.88 -30.33 13.21
CA SER A 152 -36.96 -28.88 13.18
C SER A 152 -36.41 -28.21 11.91
N LEU A 153 -35.43 -28.87 11.28
CA LEU A 153 -34.70 -28.37 10.12
C LEU A 153 -35.00 -29.18 8.84
N SER A 154 -36.04 -30.02 8.86
CA SER A 154 -36.36 -30.99 7.80
C SER A 154 -36.70 -30.38 6.43
N ASP A 155 -37.13 -29.12 6.41
CA ASP A 155 -37.43 -28.35 5.22
C ASP A 155 -36.20 -27.64 4.62
N ILE A 156 -35.13 -27.48 5.39
CA ILE A 156 -33.89 -26.84 4.92
C ILE A 156 -33.16 -27.79 3.97
N ARG A 157 -33.03 -27.36 2.71
CA ARG A 157 -32.27 -28.08 1.69
C ARG A 157 -30.78 -27.74 1.75
N GLY A 158 -30.45 -26.50 2.12
CA GLY A 158 -29.06 -26.06 2.25
C GLY A 158 -28.25 -26.16 0.95
N LEU A 159 -28.90 -25.96 -0.21
CA LEU A 159 -28.26 -25.87 -1.52
C LEU A 159 -28.01 -24.40 -1.90
N PRO A 160 -27.17 -24.09 -2.90
CA PRO A 160 -27.02 -22.72 -3.36
C PRO A 160 -28.37 -22.13 -3.71
N LEU A 161 -28.67 -20.97 -3.14
CA LEU A 161 -29.88 -20.23 -3.47
C LEU A 161 -29.85 -19.85 -4.96
N LYS A 162 -31.02 -19.79 -5.58
CA LYS A 162 -31.17 -19.35 -6.98
C LYS A 162 -31.71 -17.94 -7.09
N ASP A 163 -32.43 -17.49 -6.07
CA ASP A 163 -33.02 -16.16 -6.00
C ASP A 163 -32.02 -15.19 -5.35
N PRO A 164 -31.51 -14.20 -6.09
CA PRO A 164 -30.58 -13.21 -5.54
C PRO A 164 -31.17 -12.40 -4.37
N GLN A 165 -32.50 -12.27 -4.27
CA GLN A 165 -33.14 -11.54 -3.17
C GLN A 165 -33.03 -12.28 -1.82
N GLN A 166 -32.80 -13.58 -1.84
CA GLN A 166 -32.63 -14.41 -0.65
C GLN A 166 -31.16 -14.55 -0.24
N MET A 167 -30.24 -14.21 -1.15
CA MET A 167 -28.81 -14.26 -0.89
C MET A 167 -28.37 -13.08 -0.03
N PHE A 168 -27.36 -13.32 0.79
CA PHE A 168 -26.66 -12.24 1.49
C PHE A 168 -26.04 -11.23 0.51
N ASN A 169 -25.30 -11.73 -0.49
CA ASN A 169 -24.72 -10.94 -1.57
C ASN A 169 -24.27 -11.86 -2.73
N GLN A 170 -24.48 -11.44 -3.97
CA GLN A 170 -24.14 -12.23 -5.16
C GLN A 170 -22.64 -12.58 -5.25
N LYS A 171 -21.75 -11.61 -5.03
CA LYS A 171 -20.29 -11.85 -5.09
C LYS A 171 -19.79 -12.72 -3.95
N CYS A 172 -20.39 -12.63 -2.76
CA CYS A 172 -20.06 -13.53 -1.66
C CYS A 172 -20.49 -14.98 -1.96
N ALA A 173 -21.59 -15.18 -2.69
CA ALA A 173 -22.07 -16.51 -3.08
C ALA A 173 -21.18 -17.20 -4.13
N GLU A 174 -20.27 -16.45 -4.78
CA GLU A 174 -19.27 -16.98 -5.71
C GLU A 174 -18.01 -17.49 -5.00
N ALA A 175 -17.86 -17.23 -3.69
CA ALA A 175 -16.70 -17.65 -2.93
C ALA A 175 -16.63 -19.17 -2.73
N CYS A 176 -15.43 -19.74 -2.78
CA CYS A 176 -15.22 -21.14 -2.43
C CYS A 176 -15.47 -21.35 -0.93
N LEU A 177 -16.43 -22.21 -0.57
CA LEU A 177 -16.78 -22.49 0.82
C LEU A 177 -16.05 -23.74 1.31
N TYR A 178 -15.26 -23.61 2.37
CA TYR A 178 -14.59 -24.71 3.08
C TYR A 178 -15.25 -24.93 4.44
N SER A 179 -15.55 -26.18 4.74
CA SER A 179 -16.27 -26.56 5.95
C SER A 179 -15.39 -27.43 6.85
N SER A 180 -15.35 -27.05 8.13
CA SER A 180 -14.74 -27.88 9.18
C SER A 180 -15.58 -29.09 9.57
N VAL A 181 -16.81 -29.23 9.08
CA VAL A 181 -17.64 -30.43 9.30
C VAL A 181 -17.14 -31.59 8.45
N ILE A 182 -16.82 -31.34 7.18
CA ILE A 182 -16.28 -32.36 6.26
C ILE A 182 -14.75 -32.35 6.21
N GLY A 183 -14.11 -31.23 6.60
CA GLY A 183 -12.65 -31.07 6.58
C GLY A 183 -12.11 -30.75 5.18
N GLY A 184 -12.79 -29.89 4.42
CA GLY A 184 -12.41 -29.55 3.05
C GLY A 184 -13.42 -28.66 2.33
N GLU A 185 -13.27 -28.52 1.01
CA GLU A 185 -14.16 -27.74 0.17
C GLU A 185 -15.57 -28.36 0.13
N LEU A 186 -16.58 -27.52 0.41
CA LEU A 186 -17.98 -27.85 0.35
C LEU A 186 -18.54 -27.52 -1.02
N SER A 187 -18.46 -28.49 -1.94
CA SER A 187 -18.94 -28.30 -3.32
C SER A 187 -20.43 -27.91 -3.38
N ASN A 188 -20.81 -27.27 -4.48
CA ASN A 188 -22.19 -26.81 -4.68
C ASN A 188 -23.26 -27.91 -4.67
N LYS A 189 -22.86 -29.18 -4.80
CA LYS A 189 -23.74 -30.35 -4.81
C LYS A 189 -24.02 -30.94 -3.43
N ILE A 190 -23.20 -30.61 -2.41
CA ILE A 190 -23.35 -31.16 -1.07
C ILE A 190 -24.29 -30.25 -0.27
N PRO A 191 -25.45 -30.72 0.21
CA PRO A 191 -26.37 -29.89 0.97
C PRO A 191 -25.87 -29.60 2.40
N VAL A 192 -26.15 -28.40 2.92
CA VAL A 192 -26.07 -28.07 4.36
C VAL A 192 -27.43 -28.25 5.03
N ASP A 193 -27.98 -29.45 4.89
CA ASP A 193 -29.30 -29.84 5.39
C ASP A 193 -29.29 -30.18 6.89
N ALA A 194 -30.43 -30.68 7.40
CA ALA A 194 -30.56 -31.07 8.80
C ALA A 194 -29.49 -32.09 9.27
N HIS A 195 -29.06 -33.03 8.42
CA HIS A 195 -28.05 -34.03 8.77
C HIS A 195 -26.65 -33.42 8.82
N TYR A 196 -26.36 -32.47 7.93
CA TYR A 196 -25.14 -31.66 8.04
C TYR A 196 -25.10 -30.92 9.38
N TRP A 197 -26.20 -30.30 9.80
CA TRP A 197 -26.24 -29.58 11.08
C TRP A 197 -26.16 -30.50 12.30
N TRP A 198 -26.73 -31.70 12.24
CA TRP A 198 -26.51 -32.70 13.28
C TRP A 198 -25.04 -33.11 13.37
N THR A 199 -24.41 -33.35 12.21
CA THR A 199 -22.99 -33.67 12.13
C THR A 199 -22.14 -32.52 12.69
N ASN A 200 -22.47 -31.26 12.37
CA ASN A 200 -21.85 -30.06 12.94
C ASN A 200 -22.03 -29.95 14.46
N VAL A 201 -23.11 -30.47 15.04
CA VAL A 201 -23.33 -30.45 16.49
C VAL A 201 -22.54 -31.56 17.19
N ARG A 202 -22.43 -32.72 16.54
CA ARG A 202 -22.04 -33.98 17.18
C ARG A 202 -20.62 -34.43 16.89
N GLN A 203 -20.12 -34.22 15.67
CA GLN A 203 -18.83 -34.73 15.23
C GLN A 203 -17.71 -33.73 15.44
N ALA A 204 -16.47 -34.22 15.47
CA ALA A 204 -15.30 -33.39 15.67
C ALA A 204 -15.15 -32.33 14.57
N VAL A 205 -14.80 -31.11 14.96
CA VAL A 205 -14.52 -30.00 14.06
C VAL A 205 -13.14 -30.20 13.43
N ARG A 206 -13.10 -30.49 12.12
CA ARG A 206 -11.90 -30.76 11.32
C ARG A 206 -11.32 -29.49 10.69
N PHE A 207 -11.06 -28.48 11.51
CA PHE A 207 -10.58 -27.17 11.02
C PHE A 207 -9.19 -27.25 10.39
N ARG A 208 -8.27 -28.04 10.97
CA ARG A 208 -6.95 -28.34 10.39
C ARG A 208 -7.08 -28.78 8.93
N ASP A 209 -7.96 -29.75 8.68
CA ASP A 209 -8.11 -30.38 7.37
C ASP A 209 -8.72 -29.39 6.36
N ALA A 210 -9.70 -28.58 6.78
CA ALA A 210 -10.27 -27.54 5.95
C ALA A 210 -9.25 -26.46 5.55
N VAL A 211 -8.43 -25.98 6.49
CA VAL A 211 -7.39 -24.96 6.21
C VAL A 211 -6.24 -25.56 5.39
N ALA A 212 -5.82 -26.79 5.67
CA ALA A 212 -4.81 -27.48 4.86
C ALA A 212 -5.30 -27.69 3.42
N SER A 213 -6.59 -27.98 3.22
CA SER A 213 -7.21 -28.08 1.90
C SER A 213 -7.18 -26.74 1.15
N ILE A 214 -7.34 -25.60 1.84
CA ILE A 214 -7.16 -24.28 1.23
C ILE A 214 -5.72 -24.09 0.76
N ALA A 215 -4.74 -24.34 1.64
CA ALA A 215 -3.32 -24.17 1.31
C ALA A 215 -2.85 -25.05 0.14
N GLN A 216 -3.50 -26.19 -0.08
CA GLN A 216 -3.18 -27.12 -1.17
C GLN A 216 -3.88 -26.80 -2.50
N ASN A 217 -5.12 -26.31 -2.45
CA ASN A 217 -5.99 -26.23 -3.62
C ASN A 217 -6.30 -24.78 -4.05
N ASN A 218 -5.82 -23.79 -3.32
CA ASN A 218 -6.13 -22.38 -3.54
C ASN A 218 -4.95 -21.48 -3.14
N ASP A 219 -4.89 -20.28 -3.72
CA ASP A 219 -3.85 -19.27 -3.49
C ASP A 219 -4.21 -18.27 -2.37
N ALA A 220 -5.18 -18.62 -1.51
CA ALA A 220 -5.62 -17.76 -0.43
C ALA A 220 -4.53 -17.60 0.63
N THR A 221 -3.88 -16.44 0.64
CA THR A 221 -2.78 -16.10 1.55
C THR A 221 -3.16 -15.08 2.64
N ILE A 222 -4.39 -14.56 2.58
CA ILE A 222 -4.89 -13.53 3.50
C ILE A 222 -6.18 -14.02 4.15
N PHE A 223 -6.20 -14.04 5.48
CA PHE A 223 -7.33 -14.49 6.29
C PHE A 223 -7.82 -13.36 7.18
N LEU A 224 -9.08 -12.96 7.02
CA LEU A 224 -9.75 -12.01 7.90
C LEU A 224 -10.71 -12.77 8.83
N GLU A 225 -10.39 -12.82 10.12
CA GLU A 225 -11.16 -13.58 11.11
C GLU A 225 -12.36 -12.76 11.60
N LEU A 226 -13.55 -13.03 11.03
CA LEU A 226 -14.81 -12.41 11.44
C LEU A 226 -15.26 -12.95 12.80
N SER A 227 -14.87 -12.24 13.87
CA SER A 227 -15.15 -12.67 15.24
C SER A 227 -15.11 -11.47 16.20
N PRO A 228 -15.72 -11.58 17.40
CA PRO A 228 -15.55 -10.59 18.47
C PRO A 228 -14.17 -10.63 19.12
N HIS A 229 -13.37 -11.66 18.86
CA HIS A 229 -12.01 -11.82 19.35
C HIS A 229 -11.28 -12.91 18.56
N PRO A 230 -10.05 -12.68 18.06
CA PRO A 230 -9.32 -13.67 17.29
C PRO A 230 -8.89 -14.86 18.15
N VAL A 231 -9.21 -16.06 17.70
CA VAL A 231 -8.83 -17.32 18.36
C VAL A 231 -8.20 -18.32 17.39
N LEU A 232 -8.28 -18.08 16.07
CA LEU A 232 -7.85 -19.05 15.05
C LEU A 232 -6.49 -18.72 14.43
N ALA A 233 -5.96 -17.52 14.65
CA ALA A 233 -4.73 -17.07 13.99
C ALA A 233 -3.54 -18.03 14.17
N THR A 234 -3.29 -18.53 15.38
CA THR A 234 -2.20 -19.50 15.61
C THR A 234 -2.44 -20.78 14.81
N SER A 235 -3.66 -21.31 14.84
CA SER A 235 -4.00 -22.55 14.15
C SER A 235 -3.88 -22.44 12.63
N ILE A 236 -4.28 -21.30 12.05
CA ILE A 236 -4.14 -21.04 10.61
C ILE A 236 -2.65 -21.00 10.23
N ARG A 237 -1.79 -20.32 10.99
CA ARG A 237 -0.33 -20.30 10.74
C ARG A 237 0.24 -21.71 10.76
N GLU A 238 -0.08 -22.50 11.78
CA GLU A 238 0.42 -23.87 11.93
C GLU A 238 0.00 -24.79 10.78
N CYS A 239 -1.19 -24.60 10.21
CA CYS A 239 -1.61 -25.38 9.03
C CYS A 239 -0.79 -25.02 7.79
N HIS A 240 -0.37 -23.77 7.65
CA HIS A 240 0.44 -23.30 6.51
C HIS A 240 1.94 -23.56 6.66
N GLU A 241 2.44 -23.87 7.86
CA GLU A 241 3.84 -24.26 8.09
C GLU A 241 4.26 -25.42 7.17
N SER A 242 3.38 -26.41 6.97
CA SER A 242 3.65 -27.58 6.13
C SER A 242 3.79 -27.26 4.63
N ALA A 243 3.15 -26.17 4.18
CA ALA A 243 3.23 -25.68 2.81
C ALA A 243 4.34 -24.63 2.62
N ASN A 244 5.13 -24.34 3.67
CA ASN A 244 6.14 -23.27 3.69
C ASN A 244 5.58 -21.89 3.29
N GLN A 245 4.31 -21.63 3.65
CA GLN A 245 3.60 -20.38 3.39
C GLN A 245 3.44 -19.57 4.68
N GLN A 246 3.44 -18.25 4.56
CA GLN A 246 3.25 -17.31 5.67
C GLN A 246 1.99 -16.48 5.43
N PRO A 247 0.79 -16.96 5.84
CA PRO A 247 -0.44 -16.24 5.60
C PRO A 247 -0.53 -14.98 6.46
N LEU A 248 -1.04 -13.90 5.89
CA LEU A 248 -1.43 -12.70 6.63
C LEU A 248 -2.77 -12.96 7.31
N ILE A 249 -2.82 -12.92 8.63
CA ILE A 249 -4.05 -13.18 9.40
C ILE A 249 -4.41 -11.93 10.20
N LEU A 250 -5.63 -11.45 9.98
CA LEU A 250 -6.10 -10.17 10.49
C LEU A 250 -7.37 -10.36 11.32
N PRO A 251 -7.46 -9.77 12.52
CA PRO A 251 -8.68 -9.79 13.31
C PRO A 251 -9.65 -8.70 12.84
N THR A 252 -10.96 -8.95 12.91
CA THR A 252 -11.93 -7.86 12.79
C THR A 252 -12.10 -7.08 14.08
N LEU A 253 -12.20 -7.78 15.21
CA LEU A 253 -12.42 -7.19 16.54
C LEU A 253 -11.52 -7.88 17.55
N LYS A 254 -11.18 -7.18 18.64
CA LYS A 254 -10.44 -7.75 19.75
C LYS A 254 -11.08 -7.35 21.07
N ARG A 255 -11.36 -8.33 21.91
CA ARG A 255 -11.97 -8.13 23.23
C ARG A 255 -11.22 -7.06 24.04
N LYS A 256 -11.96 -6.10 24.60
CA LYS A 256 -11.46 -4.95 25.38
C LYS A 256 -10.60 -3.96 24.58
N GLU A 257 -10.66 -3.99 23.25
CA GLU A 257 -10.06 -2.97 22.39
C GLU A 257 -11.15 -2.19 21.65
N ASN A 258 -10.78 -1.03 21.09
CA ASN A 258 -11.70 -0.21 20.32
C ASN A 258 -11.99 -0.89 18.98
N GLU A 259 -13.26 -1.22 18.76
CA GLU A 259 -13.75 -1.98 17.61
C GLU A 259 -13.39 -1.33 16.27
N GLN A 260 -13.57 -0.01 16.16
CA GLN A 260 -13.28 0.75 14.93
C GLN A 260 -11.79 0.77 14.64
N ILE A 261 -10.95 1.04 15.66
CA ILE A 261 -9.49 1.09 15.50
C ILE A 261 -8.95 -0.28 15.09
N THR A 262 -9.40 -1.37 15.73
CA THR A 262 -8.97 -2.72 15.37
C THR A 262 -9.30 -3.04 13.91
N LEU A 263 -10.55 -2.80 13.50
CA LEU A 263 -11.00 -3.10 12.13
C LEU A 263 -10.27 -2.24 11.10
N LEU A 264 -10.19 -0.92 11.30
CA LEU A 264 -9.49 -0.01 10.38
C LEU A 264 -7.99 -0.31 10.29
N THR A 265 -7.36 -0.74 11.38
CA THR A 265 -5.95 -1.18 11.37
C THR A 265 -5.77 -2.44 10.53
N SER A 266 -6.67 -3.41 10.65
CA SER A 266 -6.67 -4.61 9.80
C SER A 266 -6.90 -4.27 8.33
N LEU A 267 -7.81 -3.34 8.02
CA LEU A 267 -8.01 -2.86 6.65
C LEU A 267 -6.77 -2.14 6.10
N ALA A 268 -6.10 -1.31 6.90
CA ALA A 268 -4.86 -0.67 6.48
C ALA A 268 -3.79 -1.70 6.11
N GLN A 269 -3.68 -2.80 6.89
CA GLN A 269 -2.78 -3.90 6.56
C GLN A 269 -3.20 -4.65 5.29
N LEU A 270 -4.51 -4.83 5.04
CA LEU A 270 -5.00 -5.36 3.76
C LEU A 270 -4.55 -4.48 2.59
N THR A 271 -4.68 -3.16 2.71
CA THR A 271 -4.35 -2.24 1.62
C THR A 271 -2.87 -2.25 1.26
N ILE A 272 -1.97 -2.46 2.20
CA ILE A 272 -0.51 -2.52 1.96
C ILE A 272 -0.12 -3.75 1.11
N SER A 273 -1.01 -4.75 0.97
CA SER A 273 -0.84 -5.82 0.00
C SER A 273 -1.10 -5.30 -1.43
N PRO A 274 -0.15 -5.45 -2.38
CA PRO A 274 -0.22 -4.83 -3.72
C PRO A 274 -1.52 -5.09 -4.48
N ASP A 275 -2.12 -6.27 -4.30
CA ASP A 275 -3.29 -6.71 -5.06
C ASP A 275 -4.61 -6.11 -4.54
N ILE A 276 -4.66 -5.71 -3.27
CA ILE A 276 -5.86 -5.16 -2.62
C ILE A 276 -5.92 -3.63 -2.78
N TRP A 277 -4.76 -2.97 -2.93
CA TRP A 277 -4.65 -1.51 -3.06
C TRP A 277 -5.54 -0.96 -4.19
N GLN A 278 -5.67 -1.65 -5.32
CA GLN A 278 -6.51 -1.20 -6.44
C GLN A 278 -8.02 -1.35 -6.20
N GLN A 279 -8.45 -2.39 -5.49
CA GLN A 279 -9.87 -2.63 -5.21
C GLN A 279 -10.42 -1.66 -4.15
N TYR A 280 -9.58 -1.24 -3.19
CA TYR A 280 -9.97 -0.34 -2.10
C TYR A 280 -10.08 1.14 -2.51
N PHE A 281 -9.37 1.59 -3.54
CA PHE A 281 -9.39 3.00 -3.96
C PHE A 281 -10.36 3.32 -5.10
N HIS A 282 -10.90 2.32 -5.80
CA HIS A 282 -12.04 2.55 -6.71
C HIS A 282 -13.34 2.90 -5.96
N THR A 283 -13.37 2.70 -4.64
CA THR A 283 -14.51 2.88 -3.75
C THR A 283 -14.48 4.16 -2.94
N ARG A 284 -13.74 5.19 -3.38
CA ARG A 284 -13.49 6.43 -2.63
C ARG A 284 -14.69 7.36 -2.38
N ASN A 285 -15.91 6.82 -2.36
CA ASN A 285 -17.13 7.49 -1.90
C ASN A 285 -17.61 7.02 -0.50
N ILE A 286 -16.89 6.13 0.20
CA ILE A 286 -17.48 5.39 1.33
C ILE A 286 -17.22 6.00 2.72
N LEU A 287 -16.27 6.93 2.87
CA LEU A 287 -16.10 7.69 4.12
C LEU A 287 -16.76 9.07 4.10
N SER A 288 -17.34 9.48 2.97
CA SER A 288 -18.14 10.71 2.87
C SER A 288 -19.61 10.32 2.68
N SER A 289 -20.35 10.17 3.78
CA SER A 289 -21.82 10.15 3.74
C SER A 289 -22.42 11.50 3.31
N ASN A 290 -21.57 12.50 3.08
CA ASN A 290 -21.96 13.75 2.50
C ASN A 290 -21.37 13.83 1.09
N GLU A 291 -22.21 14.15 0.12
CA GLU A 291 -21.82 14.72 -1.17
C GLU A 291 -21.12 16.09 -1.02
N ASP A 292 -20.82 16.52 0.21
CA ASP A 292 -19.95 17.64 0.51
C ASP A 292 -18.51 17.23 0.18
N GLU A 293 -18.12 17.56 -1.04
CA GLU A 293 -16.77 17.94 -1.44
C GLU A 293 -15.70 17.45 -0.46
N ALA A 294 -15.12 16.27 -0.74
CA ALA A 294 -13.83 15.92 -0.19
C ALA A 294 -12.83 16.97 -0.66
N TYR A 295 -12.74 18.08 0.10
CA TYR A 295 -11.76 19.12 -0.08
C TYR A 295 -10.40 18.43 0.07
N PHE A 296 -9.75 18.19 -1.06
CA PHE A 296 -8.32 17.90 -1.07
C PHE A 296 -7.63 19.18 -0.63
N ASP A 297 -7.52 19.36 0.68
CA ASP A 297 -6.76 20.43 1.30
C ASP A 297 -5.28 20.04 1.23
N GLY A 298 -4.70 20.16 0.02
CA GLY A 298 -3.31 19.84 -0.22
C GLY A 298 -3.01 19.38 -1.64
N PHE A 299 -1.88 19.85 -2.16
CA PHE A 299 -1.25 19.30 -3.34
C PHE A 299 -0.82 17.84 -3.11
N PRO A 300 -0.60 17.04 -4.18
CA PRO A 300 -0.13 15.66 -4.04
C PRO A 300 1.08 15.59 -3.11
N LEU A 301 0.94 14.86 -1.99
CA LEU A 301 1.99 14.66 -0.98
C LEU A 301 3.10 13.72 -1.43
N TYR A 302 3.11 13.34 -2.72
CA TYR A 302 4.12 12.43 -3.26
C TYR A 302 5.48 13.13 -3.24
N SER A 303 6.32 12.70 -2.30
CA SER A 303 7.72 13.10 -2.27
C SER A 303 8.45 12.43 -3.43
N PHE A 304 8.63 13.17 -4.53
CA PHE A 304 9.46 12.74 -5.63
C PHE A 304 10.86 12.40 -5.11
N GLN A 305 11.44 11.31 -5.61
CA GLN A 305 12.86 11.06 -5.45
C GLN A 305 13.62 12.02 -6.37
N LEU A 306 13.86 13.23 -5.88
CA LEU A 306 14.47 14.31 -6.63
C LEU A 306 15.91 13.95 -6.97
N SER A 307 16.16 13.68 -8.25
CA SER A 307 17.50 13.66 -8.83
C SER A 307 17.72 14.96 -9.60
N SER A 308 18.93 15.52 -9.55
CA SER A 308 19.25 16.72 -10.32
C SER A 308 19.31 16.36 -11.80
N CYS A 309 18.19 16.58 -12.50
CA CYS A 309 18.06 16.39 -13.93
C CYS A 309 17.92 17.76 -14.63
N TRP A 310 18.83 18.69 -14.31
CA TRP A 310 18.85 20.01 -14.94
C TRP A 310 19.84 20.04 -16.10
N TYR A 311 19.34 20.31 -17.30
CA TYR A 311 20.17 20.73 -18.42
C TYR A 311 20.14 22.25 -18.51
N GLU A 312 21.22 22.90 -18.09
CA GLU A 312 21.39 24.34 -18.29
C GLU A 312 22.19 24.59 -19.56
N SER A 313 21.62 25.31 -20.54
CA SER A 313 22.35 25.65 -21.76
C SER A 313 23.53 26.58 -21.45
N LYS A 314 24.56 26.57 -22.30
CA LYS A 314 25.73 27.44 -22.14
C LYS A 314 25.32 28.93 -22.15
N GLU A 315 24.32 29.34 -22.95
CA GLU A 315 23.80 30.71 -22.90
C GLU A 315 23.15 31.07 -21.56
N SER A 316 22.43 30.12 -20.94
CA SER A 316 21.81 30.31 -19.63
C SER A 316 22.86 30.50 -18.54
N VAL A 317 23.94 29.71 -18.57
CA VAL A 317 25.08 29.86 -17.65
C VAL A 317 25.70 31.26 -17.76
N ILE A 318 25.94 31.74 -18.99
CA ILE A 318 26.54 33.06 -19.24
C ILE A 318 25.63 34.17 -18.71
N LYS A 319 24.31 34.13 -19.02
CA LYS A 319 23.35 35.12 -18.51
C LYS A 319 23.24 35.10 -16.99
N ARG A 320 23.19 33.92 -16.38
CA ARG A 320 23.09 33.74 -14.92
C ARG A 320 24.33 34.28 -14.19
N LEU A 321 25.52 34.08 -14.75
CA LEU A 321 26.77 34.61 -14.19
C LEU A 321 26.98 36.12 -14.49
N ALA A 322 26.47 36.62 -15.63
CA ALA A 322 26.60 38.02 -16.03
C ALA A 322 25.74 38.99 -15.20
N ASN A 323 24.73 38.49 -14.49
CA ASN A 323 23.67 39.28 -13.84
C ASN A 323 24.05 40.05 -12.57
N ARG A 324 25.31 40.48 -12.40
CA ARG A 324 25.72 41.30 -11.24
C ARG A 324 25.90 42.80 -11.52
N ILE A 325 25.93 43.26 -12.78
CA ILE A 325 26.04 44.69 -13.14
C ILE A 325 25.26 44.93 -14.46
N PRO A 326 24.51 46.05 -14.63
CA PRO A 326 23.88 46.37 -15.92
C PRO A 326 24.95 46.44 -17.02
N THR A 327 24.80 45.61 -18.07
CA THR A 327 25.76 45.49 -19.17
C THR A 327 25.32 46.34 -20.36
N HIS A 328 26.25 47.13 -20.91
CA HIS A 328 26.05 47.75 -22.21
C HIS A 328 25.94 46.64 -23.28
N PRO A 329 24.92 46.66 -24.17
CA PRO A 329 24.59 45.53 -25.06
C PRO A 329 25.76 44.99 -25.89
N LEU A 330 26.71 45.86 -26.24
CA LEU A 330 27.88 45.51 -27.05
C LEU A 330 29.17 45.27 -26.24
N LEU A 331 29.26 45.75 -24.99
CA LEU A 331 30.48 45.66 -24.17
C LEU A 331 30.72 44.25 -23.64
N GLY A 332 29.64 43.52 -23.33
CA GLY A 332 29.71 42.16 -22.81
C GLY A 332 30.13 42.10 -21.34
N VAL A 333 30.77 41.00 -20.95
CA VAL A 333 31.03 40.66 -19.53
C VAL A 333 32.48 40.98 -19.18
N ARG A 334 32.67 41.72 -18.07
CA ARG A 334 34.00 41.99 -17.50
C ARG A 334 34.65 40.69 -17.06
N GLN A 335 35.85 40.43 -17.57
CA GLN A 335 36.68 39.30 -17.19
C GLN A 335 37.47 39.67 -15.93
N LEU A 336 37.84 38.66 -15.14
CA LEU A 336 38.85 38.81 -14.09
C LEU A 336 40.23 38.91 -14.77
N SER A 337 40.63 40.12 -15.13
CA SER A 337 41.95 40.42 -15.70
C SER A 337 42.86 41.14 -14.68
N GLY A 338 44.16 41.26 -14.98
CA GLY A 338 45.17 41.79 -14.06
C GLY A 338 44.86 43.16 -13.45
N GLN A 339 45.59 43.54 -12.39
CA GLN A 339 45.24 44.69 -11.54
C GLN A 339 45.16 46.04 -12.29
N THR A 340 45.90 46.21 -13.39
CA THR A 340 46.05 47.49 -14.10
C THR A 340 45.26 47.56 -15.40
N THR A 341 44.82 46.42 -15.95
CA THR A 341 44.11 46.35 -17.23
C THR A 341 42.77 45.65 -17.04
N ALA A 342 41.69 46.36 -17.33
CA ALA A 342 40.35 45.80 -17.33
C ALA A 342 40.00 45.25 -18.71
N THR A 343 39.51 44.01 -18.76
CA THR A 343 39.12 43.33 -20.00
C THR A 343 37.64 42.97 -19.98
N TRP A 344 36.95 43.20 -21.09
CA TRP A 344 35.60 42.70 -21.33
C TRP A 344 35.60 41.79 -22.54
N ARG A 345 34.71 40.79 -22.49
CA ARG A 345 34.47 39.86 -23.60
C ARG A 345 33.00 39.92 -23.98
N SER A 346 32.75 40.19 -25.26
CA SER A 346 31.43 40.26 -25.86
C SER A 346 31.31 39.27 -27.01
N LEU A 347 30.12 38.69 -27.15
CA LEU A 347 29.79 37.68 -28.15
C LEU A 347 28.71 38.22 -29.08
N ILE A 348 29.11 38.58 -30.30
CA ILE A 348 28.21 39.18 -31.28
C ILE A 348 27.75 38.10 -32.26
N ASN A 349 26.44 37.88 -32.28
CA ASN A 349 25.76 37.08 -33.29
C ASN A 349 24.60 37.89 -33.86
N ILE A 350 24.72 38.31 -35.12
CA ILE A 350 23.75 39.18 -35.80
C ILE A 350 22.38 38.52 -36.01
N ASN A 351 22.25 37.22 -35.80
CA ASN A 351 20.96 36.53 -35.84
C ASN A 351 20.17 36.62 -34.53
N LEU A 352 20.80 37.06 -33.44
CA LEU A 352 20.09 37.33 -32.20
C LEU A 352 19.36 38.68 -32.29
N SER A 353 18.13 38.74 -31.80
CA SER A 353 17.28 39.93 -31.84
C SER A 353 17.96 41.17 -31.28
N GLN A 354 18.75 41.02 -30.22
CA GLN A 354 19.48 42.11 -29.58
C GLN A 354 20.58 42.75 -30.46
N TYR A 355 21.02 42.07 -31.52
CA TYR A 355 22.06 42.56 -32.45
C TYR A 355 21.54 42.71 -33.89
N ALA A 356 20.24 42.50 -34.12
CA ALA A 356 19.66 42.53 -35.45
C ALA A 356 19.88 43.88 -36.16
N PHE A 357 19.90 44.99 -35.41
CA PHE A 357 20.16 46.34 -35.93
C PHE A 357 21.54 46.49 -36.60
N LEU A 358 22.52 45.64 -36.27
CA LEU A 358 23.84 45.68 -36.92
C LEU A 358 23.77 45.26 -38.40
N LYS A 359 22.73 44.51 -38.79
CA LYS A 359 22.51 44.10 -40.19
C LYS A 359 22.26 45.28 -41.13
N ASP A 360 21.79 46.41 -40.58
CA ASP A 360 21.48 47.61 -41.37
C ASP A 360 22.74 48.37 -41.79
N HIS A 361 23.87 48.18 -41.11
CA HIS A 361 25.14 48.81 -41.45
C HIS A 361 25.90 47.99 -42.51
N LYS A 362 25.36 47.99 -43.73
CA LYS A 362 25.90 47.27 -44.88
C LYS A 362 26.75 48.20 -45.76
N ILE A 363 28.00 47.82 -46.01
CA ILE A 363 28.90 48.51 -46.94
C ILE A 363 29.29 47.52 -48.04
N GLN A 364 28.95 47.83 -49.29
CA GLN A 364 28.98 46.89 -50.40
C GLN A 364 28.16 45.63 -50.06
N ASP A 365 28.73 44.43 -50.17
CA ASP A 365 28.05 43.16 -49.89
C ASP A 365 28.24 42.67 -48.44
N GLY A 366 29.09 43.34 -47.65
CA GLY A 366 29.41 42.96 -46.28
C GLY A 366 28.62 43.73 -45.22
N ILE A 367 28.24 43.04 -44.15
CA ILE A 367 27.74 43.68 -42.92
C ILE A 367 28.98 44.09 -42.12
N LEU A 368 29.22 45.40 -42.01
CA LEU A 368 30.39 45.89 -41.29
C LEU A 368 29.98 46.32 -39.88
N PHE A 369 30.72 45.90 -38.86
CA PHE A 369 30.52 46.40 -37.51
C PHE A 369 30.79 47.92 -37.49
N PRO A 370 29.83 48.77 -37.07
CA PRO A 370 29.97 50.22 -37.16
C PRO A 370 31.18 50.71 -36.35
N ALA A 371 31.99 51.58 -36.95
CA ALA A 371 33.15 52.18 -36.27
C ALA A 371 32.73 52.93 -34.99
N VAL A 372 31.59 53.64 -35.04
CA VAL A 372 31.02 54.33 -33.87
C VAL A 372 30.63 53.39 -32.74
N ALA A 373 30.21 52.15 -33.06
CA ALA A 373 29.86 51.17 -32.06
C ALA A 373 31.09 50.66 -31.30
N LEU A 374 32.26 50.60 -31.95
CA LEU A 374 33.53 50.30 -31.27
C LEU A 374 33.89 51.41 -30.27
N LEU A 375 33.71 52.67 -30.65
CA LEU A 375 33.94 53.81 -29.76
C LEU A 375 32.99 53.81 -28.56
N GLU A 376 31.71 53.51 -28.78
CA GLU A 376 30.73 53.39 -27.69
C GLU A 376 31.06 52.22 -26.74
N ILE A 377 31.58 51.10 -27.25
CA ILE A 377 32.05 50.00 -26.40
C ILE A 377 33.15 50.48 -25.44
N VAL A 378 34.14 51.24 -25.95
CA VAL A 378 35.21 51.80 -25.09
C VAL A 378 34.63 52.77 -24.07
N ALA A 379 33.76 53.67 -24.51
CA ALA A 379 33.12 54.64 -23.64
C ALA A 379 32.31 53.95 -22.53
N ALA A 380 31.53 52.92 -22.87
CA ALA A 380 30.78 52.12 -21.92
C ALA A 380 31.70 51.39 -20.91
N GLY A 381 32.82 50.83 -21.37
CA GLY A 381 33.83 50.21 -20.51
C GLY A 381 34.44 51.21 -19.54
N TYR A 382 34.76 52.42 -20.02
CA TYR A 382 35.28 53.51 -19.20
C TYR A 382 34.26 54.00 -18.17
N ARG A 383 32.97 54.14 -18.56
CA ARG A 383 31.87 54.44 -17.64
C ARG A 383 31.80 53.39 -16.52
N GLN A 384 31.89 52.11 -16.87
CA GLN A 384 31.83 51.02 -15.89
C GLN A 384 33.01 51.02 -14.91
N LEU A 385 34.19 51.50 -15.31
CA LEU A 385 35.37 51.57 -14.43
C LEU A 385 35.41 52.79 -13.54
N PHE A 386 35.05 53.95 -14.08
CA PHE A 386 35.42 55.24 -13.48
C PHE A 386 34.23 56.12 -13.11
N LEU A 387 33.04 55.86 -13.65
CA LEU A 387 31.85 56.64 -13.33
C LEU A 387 30.97 55.84 -12.36
N SER A 388 30.98 56.24 -11.09
CA SER A 388 29.98 55.77 -10.13
C SER A 388 28.60 56.29 -10.55
N THR A 389 27.55 55.52 -10.24
CA THR A 389 26.15 55.85 -10.58
C THR A 389 25.62 57.16 -9.99
N ASP A 390 26.40 57.83 -9.13
CA ASP A 390 25.94 58.97 -8.32
C ASP A 390 26.36 60.36 -8.83
N ASN A 391 27.15 60.48 -9.90
CA ASN A 391 27.52 61.78 -10.48
C ASN A 391 27.20 61.85 -11.97
N LYS A 392 25.93 62.14 -12.29
CA LYS A 392 25.44 62.29 -13.67
C LYS A 392 25.96 63.53 -14.42
N GLU A 393 26.61 64.47 -13.74
CA GLU A 393 26.91 65.79 -14.33
C GLU A 393 28.33 66.00 -14.87
N GLN A 394 29.22 64.99 -14.84
CA GLN A 394 30.46 65.04 -15.63
C GLN A 394 30.79 63.66 -16.20
N SER A 395 30.26 63.34 -17.39
CA SER A 395 30.63 62.12 -18.14
C SER A 395 30.99 62.41 -19.60
N LEU A 396 31.65 63.55 -19.84
CA LEU A 396 32.31 63.79 -21.12
C LEU A 396 33.50 62.83 -21.23
N ILE A 397 33.40 61.87 -22.14
CA ILE A 397 34.50 60.96 -22.48
C ILE A 397 35.11 61.48 -23.76
N THR A 398 36.37 61.90 -23.68
CA THR A 398 37.17 62.26 -24.85
C THR A 398 37.98 61.04 -25.27
N LEU A 399 37.81 60.62 -26.52
CA LEU A 399 38.64 59.60 -27.15
C LEU A 399 39.58 60.30 -28.12
N GLU A 400 40.88 60.19 -27.87
CA GLU A 400 41.94 60.81 -28.67
C GLU A 400 42.74 59.73 -29.42
N GLU A 401 43.46 60.15 -30.47
CA GLU A 401 44.37 59.28 -31.25
C GLU A 401 43.74 57.98 -31.77
N ILE A 402 42.46 58.05 -32.16
CA ILE A 402 41.70 56.90 -32.64
C ILE A 402 42.27 56.38 -33.96
N LYS A 403 42.67 55.10 -33.97
CA LYS A 403 43.15 54.40 -35.17
C LYS A 403 42.39 53.10 -35.40
N PHE A 404 41.65 53.04 -36.51
CA PHE A 404 41.05 51.78 -36.99
C PHE A 404 42.05 51.03 -37.86
N VAL A 405 42.53 49.89 -37.38
CA VAL A 405 43.55 49.08 -38.08
C VAL A 405 42.94 48.16 -39.13
N LYS A 406 41.79 47.56 -38.84
CA LYS A 406 41.08 46.65 -39.74
C LYS A 406 39.57 46.75 -39.53
N ALA A 407 38.81 46.70 -40.61
CA ALA A 407 37.37 46.70 -40.57
C ALA A 407 36.85 45.32 -40.09
N LEU A 408 35.89 45.29 -39.15
CA LEU A 408 35.29 44.06 -38.65
C LEU A 408 34.05 43.70 -39.47
N VAL A 409 34.18 42.69 -40.34
CA VAL A 409 33.07 42.16 -41.13
C VAL A 409 32.37 41.06 -40.34
N LEU A 410 31.04 41.18 -40.18
CA LEU A 410 30.20 40.20 -39.50
C LEU A 410 29.59 39.24 -40.52
N THR A 411 29.63 37.95 -40.22
CA THR A 411 29.01 36.91 -41.06
C THR A 411 27.75 36.37 -40.39
N GLN A 412 26.83 35.84 -41.19
CA GLN A 412 25.58 35.26 -40.67
C GLN A 412 25.79 33.89 -40.02
N HIS A 413 26.94 33.25 -40.24
CA HIS A 413 27.19 31.87 -39.84
C HIS A 413 28.22 31.72 -38.73
N GLU A 414 28.90 32.81 -38.34
CA GLU A 414 29.93 32.78 -37.31
C GLU A 414 29.60 33.75 -36.17
N LEU A 415 29.84 33.28 -34.95
CA LEU A 415 29.81 34.14 -33.79
C LEU A 415 31.14 34.89 -33.72
N THR A 416 31.10 36.20 -33.45
CA THR A 416 32.31 37.03 -33.34
C THR A 416 32.58 37.34 -31.88
N GLU A 417 33.79 37.03 -31.42
CA GLU A 417 34.28 37.50 -30.13
C GLU A 417 34.88 38.89 -30.27
N ILE A 418 34.49 39.80 -29.39
CA ILE A 418 35.11 41.11 -29.24
C ILE A 418 35.69 41.20 -27.82
N PHE A 419 36.97 41.55 -27.74
CA PHE A 419 37.68 41.84 -26.51
C PHE A 419 37.93 43.34 -26.44
N THR A 420 37.50 43.97 -25.35
CA THR A 420 37.81 45.37 -25.05
C THR A 420 38.77 45.40 -23.89
N GLN A 421 39.92 46.03 -24.06
CA GLN A 421 40.92 46.20 -23.02
C GLN A 421 41.13 47.68 -22.75
N ILE A 422 41.12 48.06 -21.47
CA ILE A 422 41.41 49.41 -21.02
C ILE A 422 42.50 49.32 -19.95
N ASP A 423 43.66 49.92 -20.23
CA ASP A 423 44.71 50.12 -19.25
C ASP A 423 44.36 51.33 -18.38
N MET A 424 44.14 51.09 -17.10
CA MET A 424 43.65 52.10 -16.15
C MET A 424 44.74 53.10 -15.75
N LEU A 425 46.03 52.75 -15.89
CA LEU A 425 47.15 53.62 -15.53
C LEU A 425 47.55 54.51 -16.70
N LYS A 426 47.67 53.92 -17.90
CA LYS A 426 48.09 54.62 -19.11
C LYS A 426 46.94 55.32 -19.83
N ARG A 427 45.69 54.96 -19.51
CA ARG A 427 44.47 55.40 -20.22
C ARG A 427 44.47 55.00 -21.70
N GLU A 428 45.24 53.98 -22.04
CA GLU A 428 45.26 53.36 -23.35
C GLU A 428 44.14 52.31 -23.44
N TRP A 429 43.58 52.15 -24.64
CA TRP A 429 42.57 51.14 -24.89
C TRP A 429 42.82 50.45 -26.21
N SER A 430 42.36 49.21 -26.30
CA SER A 430 42.41 48.43 -27.53
C SER A 430 41.21 47.52 -27.64
N ILE A 431 40.71 47.37 -28.86
CA ILE A 431 39.67 46.40 -29.18
C ILE A 431 40.25 45.39 -30.15
N TYR A 432 40.09 44.12 -29.82
CA TYR A 432 40.44 42.99 -30.67
C TYR A 432 39.19 42.19 -30.95
N SER A 433 39.14 41.60 -32.13
CA SER A 433 38.07 40.68 -32.50
C SER A 433 38.63 39.43 -33.14
N ARG A 434 37.96 38.30 -32.91
CA ARG A 434 38.24 37.05 -33.61
C ARG A 434 36.94 36.30 -33.90
N PRO A 435 36.88 35.49 -34.97
CA PRO A 435 35.83 34.50 -35.11
C PRO A 435 35.86 33.57 -33.89
N TRP A 436 34.68 33.22 -33.38
CA TRP A 436 34.56 32.23 -32.31
C TRP A 436 34.94 30.86 -32.87
N SER A 437 36.09 30.33 -32.45
CA SER A 437 36.46 28.94 -32.71
C SER A 437 35.94 28.05 -31.58
N SER A 438 35.27 26.94 -31.92
CA SER A 438 34.82 25.93 -30.95
C SER A 438 35.95 25.12 -30.29
N ALA A 439 37.22 25.40 -30.60
CA ALA A 439 38.36 24.78 -29.95
C ALA A 439 38.54 25.36 -28.53
N GLY A 440 38.44 24.49 -27.53
CA GLY A 440 38.63 24.83 -26.12
C GLY A 440 40.09 25.22 -25.77
N PRO A 441 40.35 25.58 -24.50
CA PRO A 441 41.65 26.07 -24.03
C PRO A 441 42.71 24.95 -23.84
N ASP A 442 42.78 23.99 -24.75
CA ASP A 442 43.83 22.97 -24.79
C ASP A 442 44.64 23.12 -26.07
N CYS A 443 45.49 24.15 -26.11
CA CYS A 443 46.70 24.24 -26.96
C CYS A 443 47.52 25.46 -26.50
N MET A 444 48.05 25.41 -25.27
CA MET A 444 49.34 26.04 -24.99
C MET A 444 50.39 24.93 -25.03
N ARG A 445 51.26 24.95 -26.05
CA ARG A 445 52.62 24.42 -26.01
C ARG A 445 53.47 25.16 -27.04
N PRO A 446 54.74 25.35 -26.68
CA PRO A 446 55.29 26.55 -26.06
C PRO A 446 55.24 27.81 -26.95
#